data_AF-A0A844KQQ7-F1
#
_entry.id   AF-A0A844KQQ7-F1
#
_cell.length_a   1.000
_cell.length_b   1.000
_cell.length_c   1.000
_cell.angle_alpha   90.00
_cell.angle_beta   90.00
_cell.angle_gamma   90.00
#
_symmetry.space_group_name_H-M   'P 1'
#
loop_
_entity.id
_entity.type
_entity.pdbx_description
1 polymer ?
#
loop_
_entity_poly.entity_id
_entity_poly.type
_entity_poly.pdbx_seq_one_letter_code
_entity_poly.pdbx_strand_id
1 'polypeptide(L)'
;MYIESKAHQLFFYLCDDTCRCMGKRTLDEMQRELTEDEGRFLRIHKSFLVNMNDISTLKRYQVQLFSGKQLPIPRERYAVVEMQYEEWKNRND
;
A
#
# COMPACT_ATOMS: atom_id res chain seq x y z
N MET A 1 -2.04 -0.09 -8.10
CA MET A 1 -1.23 1.08 -7.70
C MET A 1 -0.60 0.87 -6.33
N TYR A 2 0.66 1.27 -6.17
CA TYR A 2 1.33 1.32 -4.85
C TYR A 2 2.38 2.44 -4.81
N ILE A 3 2.77 2.82 -3.60
CA ILE A 3 3.79 3.83 -3.33
C ILE A 3 4.95 3.16 -2.60
N GLU A 4 6.16 3.39 -3.08
CA GLU A 4 7.41 2.91 -2.46
C GLU A 4 8.26 4.07 -1.98
N SER A 5 8.74 4.00 -0.75
CA SER A 5 9.79 4.88 -0.26
C SER A 5 11.16 4.22 -0.48
N LYS A 6 11.98 4.85 -1.32
CA LYS A 6 13.33 4.38 -1.67
C LYS A 6 14.27 5.58 -1.82
N ALA A 7 15.46 5.49 -1.23
CA ALA A 7 16.49 6.54 -1.30
C ALA A 7 15.97 7.96 -0.93
N HIS A 8 15.13 8.06 0.10
CA HIS A 8 14.49 9.31 0.54
C HIS A 8 13.59 9.98 -0.52
N GLN A 9 13.12 9.21 -1.50
CA GLN A 9 12.16 9.62 -2.52
C GLN A 9 10.94 8.70 -2.48
N LEU A 10 9.82 9.19 -3.00
CA LEU A 10 8.61 8.41 -3.15
C LEU A 10 8.37 8.07 -4.61
N PHE A 11 8.17 6.79 -4.89
CA PHE A 11 7.86 6.27 -6.22
C PHE A 11 6.41 5.81 -6.26
N PHE A 12 5.64 6.39 -7.18
CA PHE A 12 4.24 6.05 -7.43
C PHE A 12 4.20 5.13 -8.63
N TYR A 13 3.81 3.88 -8.40
CA TYR A 13 3.62 2.89 -9.45
C TYR A 13 2.13 2.82 -9.78
N LEU A 14 1.76 3.37 -10.94
CA LEU A 14 0.40 3.49 -11.41
C LEU A 14 -0.03 2.25 -12.21
N CYS A 15 -1.32 2.14 -12.53
CA CYS A 15 -1.89 0.97 -13.20
C CYS A 15 -1.58 0.90 -14.71
N ASP A 16 -1.12 2.00 -15.30
CA ASP A 16 -0.69 2.10 -16.70
C ASP A 16 0.82 1.81 -16.87
N ASP A 17 1.40 1.06 -15.93
CA ASP A 17 2.85 0.79 -15.81
C ASP A 17 3.75 2.02 -15.68
N THR A 18 3.18 3.22 -15.49
CA THR A 18 3.98 4.41 -15.26
C THR A 18 4.50 4.46 -13.83
N CYS A 19 5.75 4.95 -13.70
CA CYS A 19 6.39 5.21 -12.42
C CYS A 19 6.70 6.71 -12.33
N ARG A 20 6.20 7.37 -11.28
CA ARG A 20 6.48 8.78 -11.01
C ARG A 20 7.27 8.94 -9.73
N CYS A 21 8.37 9.67 -9.79
CA CYS A 21 9.13 10.07 -8.61
C CYS A 21 8.59 11.39 -8.07
N MET A 22 8.15 11.42 -6.82
CA MET A 22 7.97 12.65 -6.07
C MET A 22 9.20 12.91 -5.21
N GLY A 23 9.51 14.20 -5.01
CA GLY A 23 10.71 14.67 -4.30
C GLY A 23 10.72 14.35 -2.80
N LYS A 24 11.25 15.26 -1.98
CA LYS A 24 11.42 15.06 -0.53
C LYS A 24 10.07 15.06 0.21
N ARG A 25 9.35 13.95 0.13
CA ARG A 25 8.15 13.65 0.92
C ARG A 25 8.34 12.35 1.67
N THR A 26 7.67 12.20 2.80
CA THR A 26 7.72 10.95 3.58
C THR A 26 6.49 10.08 3.31
N LEU A 27 6.67 8.76 3.46
CA LEU A 27 5.56 7.82 3.31
C LEU A 27 4.50 8.02 4.41
N ASP A 28 4.88 8.58 5.56
CA ASP A 28 3.98 8.88 6.67
C ASP A 28 3.10 10.10 6.38
N GLU A 29 3.65 11.15 5.75
CA GLU A 29 2.86 12.28 5.22
C GLU A 29 1.84 11.79 4.20
N MET A 30 2.29 10.99 3.22
CA MET A 30 1.40 10.45 2.20
C MET A 30 0.32 9.56 2.81
N GLN A 31 0.68 8.73 3.79
CA GLN A 31 -0.29 7.89 4.47
C GLN A 31 -1.39 8.73 5.10
N ARG A 32 -1.04 9.79 5.85
CA ARG A 32 -2.02 10.68 6.51
C ARG A 32 -2.99 11.29 5.50
N GLU A 33 -2.46 11.94 4.47
CA GLU A 33 -3.25 12.57 3.40
C GLU A 33 -4.18 11.57 2.70
N LEU A 34 -3.70 10.37 2.41
CA LEU A 34 -4.47 9.34 1.70
C LEU A 34 -5.44 8.57 2.60
N THR A 35 -5.21 8.52 3.91
CA THR A 35 -6.19 7.99 4.86
C THR A 35 -7.32 8.95 5.15
N GLU A 36 -7.09 10.27 5.05
CA GLU A 36 -8.11 11.30 5.24
C GLU A 36 -9.11 11.38 4.08
N ASP A 37 -8.70 10.99 2.87
CA ASP A 37 -9.53 11.08 1.67
C ASP A 37 -10.65 10.02 1.70
N GLU A 38 -10.31 8.73 1.76
CA GLU A 38 -11.31 7.63 1.69
C GLU A 38 -10.85 6.33 2.40
N GLY A 39 -9.73 6.35 3.13
CA GLY A 39 -9.21 5.16 3.81
C GLY A 39 -8.84 4.01 2.87
N ARG A 40 -8.59 4.27 1.58
CA ARG A 40 -8.31 3.25 0.54
C ARG A 40 -6.86 2.76 0.52
N PHE A 41 -5.95 3.44 1.23
CA PHE A 41 -4.54 3.09 1.26
C PHE A 41 -4.14 2.39 2.56
N LEU A 42 -3.37 1.30 2.42
CA LEU A 42 -2.94 0.43 3.50
C LEU A 42 -1.42 0.41 3.63
N ARG A 43 -0.92 0.63 4.86
CA ARG A 43 0.52 0.64 5.16
C ARG A 43 1.02 -0.76 5.50
N ILE A 44 1.51 -1.46 4.48
CA ILE A 44 1.91 -2.86 4.60
C ILE A 44 3.37 -3.06 5.05
N HIS A 45 4.23 -2.06 4.83
CA HIS A 45 5.67 -2.12 5.13
C HIS A 45 6.20 -0.72 5.47
N LYS A 46 7.41 -0.62 6.07
CA LYS A 46 8.05 0.69 6.32
C LYS A 46 8.25 1.52 5.04
N SER A 47 8.37 0.83 3.91
CA SER A 47 8.60 1.40 2.57
C SER A 47 7.42 1.28 1.63
N PHE A 48 6.30 0.63 1.99
CA PHE A 48 5.20 0.41 1.04
C PHE A 48 3.85 0.85 1.59
N LEU A 49 3.14 1.64 0.79
CA LEU A 49 1.74 1.98 0.95
C LEU A 49 0.98 1.50 -0.30
N VAL A 50 -0.11 0.76 -0.12
CA VAL A 50 -0.81 0.05 -1.21
C VAL A 50 -2.25 0.50 -1.29
N ASN A 51 -2.77 0.73 -2.49
CA ASN A 51 -4.21 0.92 -2.69
C ASN A 51 -4.93 -0.43 -2.53
N MET A 52 -5.86 -0.53 -1.59
CA MET A 52 -6.58 -1.77 -1.28
C MET A 52 -7.47 -2.25 -2.43
N ASN A 53 -7.97 -1.34 -3.27
CA ASN A 53 -8.70 -1.70 -4.50
C ASN A 53 -7.82 -2.45 -5.53
N ASP A 54 -6.50 -2.30 -5.43
CA ASP A 54 -5.57 -2.95 -6.35
C ASP A 54 -5.02 -4.29 -5.82
N ILE A 55 -5.44 -4.70 -4.62
CA ILE A 55 -5.03 -5.98 -4.00
C ILE A 55 -5.85 -7.10 -4.63
N SER A 56 -5.16 -8.06 -5.27
CA SER A 56 -5.80 -9.29 -5.76
C SER A 56 -5.90 -10.35 -4.67
N THR A 57 -4.87 -10.46 -3.82
CA THR A 57 -4.82 -11.43 -2.73
C THR A 57 -3.91 -10.95 -1.61
N LEU A 58 -4.36 -11.12 -0.37
CA LEU A 58 -3.54 -10.96 0.83
C LEU A 58 -3.21 -12.36 1.37
N LYS A 59 -1.93 -12.67 1.51
CA LYS A 59 -1.42 -13.92 2.07
C LYS A 59 -0.50 -13.62 3.24
N ARG A 60 -0.17 -14.64 4.03
CA ARG A 60 0.77 -14.50 5.14
C ARG A 60 2.09 -13.90 4.67
N TYR A 61 2.41 -12.73 5.20
CA TYR A 61 3.62 -11.95 4.93
C TYR A 61 3.76 -11.40 3.50
N GLN A 62 2.67 -11.35 2.72
CA GLN A 62 2.73 -10.90 1.33
C GLN A 62 1.39 -10.35 0.81
N VAL A 63 1.46 -9.28 0.02
CA VAL A 63 0.35 -8.79 -0.81
C VAL A 63 0.65 -9.06 -2.27
N GLN A 64 -0.34 -9.57 -3.00
CA GLN A 64 -0.33 -9.65 -4.46
C GLN A 64 -1.29 -8.61 -5.04
N LEU A 65 -0.80 -7.80 -5.98
CA LEU A 65 -1.60 -6.82 -6.71
C LEU A 65 -2.15 -7.41 -8.01
N PHE A 66 -3.21 -6.81 -8.56
CA PHE A 66 -3.75 -7.21 -9.88
C PHE A 66 -2.73 -7.07 -11.02
N SER A 67 -1.72 -6.22 -10.88
CA SER A 67 -0.59 -6.14 -11.82
C SER A 67 0.37 -7.34 -11.75
N GLY A 68 0.13 -8.31 -10.85
CA GLY A 68 1.01 -9.45 -10.60
C GLY A 68 2.20 -9.15 -9.67
N LYS A 69 2.42 -7.87 -9.32
CA LYS A 69 3.46 -7.47 -8.36
C LYS A 69 3.18 -8.07 -6.99
N GLN A 70 4.25 -8.57 -6.35
CA GLN A 70 4.22 -9.15 -5.02
C GLN A 70 5.04 -8.28 -4.06
N LEU A 71 4.44 -7.82 -2.98
CA LEU A 71 5.04 -6.93 -1.99
C LEU A 71 5.11 -7.60 -0.62
N PRO A 72 6.25 -7.53 0.10
CA PRO A 72 6.40 -8.19 1.39
C PRO A 72 5.69 -7.42 2.51
N ILE A 73 5.10 -8.17 3.45
CA ILE A 73 4.61 -7.66 4.73
C ILE A 73 5.52 -8.22 5.83
N PRO A 74 6.15 -7.38 6.66
CA PRO A 74 6.93 -7.84 7.81
C PRO A 74 6.06 -8.62 8.79
N ARG A 75 6.64 -9.63 9.44
CA ARG A 75 5.92 -10.51 10.36
C ARG A 75 5.21 -9.74 11.47
N GLU A 76 5.88 -8.73 12.01
CA GLU A 76 5.39 -7.86 13.08
C GLU A 76 4.23 -6.95 12.66
N ARG A 77 4.05 -6.71 11.35
CA ARG A 77 2.94 -5.89 10.82
C ARG A 77 1.76 -6.70 10.32
N TYR A 78 1.97 -7.98 10.02
CA TYR A 78 0.97 -8.81 9.35
C TYR A 78 -0.39 -8.79 10.03
N ALA A 79 -0.45 -9.00 11.35
CA ALA A 79 -1.72 -9.05 12.07
C ALA A 79 -2.53 -7.75 11.94
N VAL A 80 -1.86 -6.59 12.01
CA VAL A 80 -2.52 -5.28 11.86
C VAL A 80 -2.95 -5.06 10.41
N VAL A 81 -2.12 -5.44 9.45
CA VAL A 81 -2.39 -5.30 8.01
C VAL A 81 -3.59 -6.16 7.59
N GLU A 82 -3.64 -7.42 8.06
CA GLU A 82 -4.75 -8.34 7.82
C GLU A 82 -6.06 -7.78 8.41
N MET A 83 -6.04 -7.37 9.68
CA MET A 83 -7.21 -6.77 10.33
C MET A 83 -7.74 -5.54 9.57
N GLN A 84 -6.87 -4.60 9.21
CA GLN A 84 -7.26 -3.38 8.49
C GLN A 84 -7.84 -3.68 7.10
N TYR A 85 -7.29 -4.67 6.39
CA TYR A 85 -7.79 -5.05 5.08
C TYR A 85 -9.16 -5.72 5.16
N GLU A 86 -9.38 -6.64 6.12
CA GLU A 86 -10.66 -7.28 6.32
C GLU A 86 -11.75 -6.27 6.76
N GLU A 87 -11.41 -5.33 7.64
CA GLU A 87 -12.32 -4.23 8.02
C GLU A 87 -12.73 -3.38 6.82
N TRP A 88 -11.78 -3.04 5.96
CA TRP A 88 -12.04 -2.28 4.74
C TRP A 88 -12.93 -3.08 3.78
N LYS A 89 -12.61 -4.37 3.55
CA LYS A 89 -13.36 -5.24 2.64
C LYS A 89 -14.82 -5.37 3.08
N ASN A 90 -15.08 -5.61 4.36
CA ASN A 90 -16.44 -5.71 4.90
C ASN A 90 -17.27 -4.42 4.78
N ARG A 91 -16.64 -3.25 4.61
CA ARG A 91 -17.34 -1.97 4.39
C ARG A 91 -17.64 -1.69 2.92
N ASN A 92 -16.95 -2.36 2.00
CA ASN A 92 -17.00 -2.10 0.56
C ASN A 92 -17.54 -3.30 -0.25
N ASP A 93 -17.79 -4.44 0.40
CA ASP A 93 -18.60 -5.57 -0.11
C ASP A 93 -20.11 -5.25 -0.01
#